data_AF-A0A235IAA6-F1
#
_entry.id   AF-A0A235IAA6-F1
#
_cell.length_a   1.000
_cell.length_b   1.000
_cell.length_c   1.000
_cell.angle_alpha   90.00
_cell.angle_beta   90.00
_cell.angle_gamma   90.00
#
_symmetry.space_group_name_H-M   'P 1'
#
loop_
_entity.id
_entity.type
_entity.pdbx_description
1 polymer ?
#
loop_
_entity_poly.entity_id
_entity_poly.type
_entity_poly.pdbx_seq_one_letter_code
_entity_poly.pdbx_strand_id
1 'polypeptide(L)' 'MTQITLSDLPETIQTLLNQAQKTGEPLTITQNGIPFAIISPIKKKSLLETLSTLEPLNEDFADVDEGLLPLDDIEFSK' A
#
# COMPACT_ATOMS: atom_id res chain seq x y z
N MET A 1 -9.95 -21.55 -10.03
CA MET A 1 -10.00 -20.79 -8.77
C MET A 1 -11.35 -20.10 -8.72
N THR A 2 -12.09 -20.23 -7.63
CA THR A 2 -13.36 -19.52 -7.46
C THR A 2 -13.07 -18.15 -6.87
N GLN A 3 -13.52 -17.09 -7.54
CA GLN A 3 -13.43 -15.72 -7.05
C GLN A 3 -14.85 -15.23 -6.75
N ILE A 4 -15.02 -14.57 -5.60
CA ILE A 4 -16.27 -13.95 -5.18
C ILE A 4 -15.99 -12.48 -4.82
N THR A 5 -16.99 -11.62 -4.94
CA THR A 5 -16.85 -10.23 -4.52
C THR A 5 -17.26 -10.08 -3.05
N LEU A 6 -16.70 -9.07 -2.36
CA LEU A 6 -17.08 -8.79 -0.97
C LEU A 6 -18.59 -8.47 -0.87
N SER A 7 -19.13 -7.80 -1.88
CA SER A 7 -20.55 -7.43 -1.97
C SER A 7 -21.50 -8.63 -2.07
N ASP A 8 -21.01 -9.79 -2.53
CA ASP A 8 -21.80 -11.03 -2.61
C ASP A 8 -21.93 -11.73 -1.24
N LEU A 9 -21.17 -11.28 -0.23
CA LEU A 9 -21.20 -11.84 1.12
C LEU A 9 -22.27 -11.16 1.99
N PRO A 10 -22.82 -11.84 3.01
CA PRO A 10 -23.71 -11.22 3.99
C PRO A 10 -23.05 -10.02 4.69
N GLU A 11 -23.83 -8.97 5.03
CA GLU A 11 -23.30 -7.72 5.62
C GLU A 11 -22.45 -7.95 6.87
N THR A 12 -22.82 -8.92 7.71
CA THR A 12 -22.05 -9.29 8.90
C THR A 12 -20.63 -9.69 8.54
N ILE A 13 -20.47 -10.51 7.50
CA ILE A 13 -19.15 -10.95 7.04
C ILE A 13 -18.41 -9.78 6.41
N GLN A 14 -19.08 -8.94 5.62
CA GLN A 14 -18.47 -7.74 5.06
C GLN A 14 -17.89 -6.83 6.13
N THR A 15 -18.64 -6.62 7.23
CA THR A 15 -18.21 -5.77 8.34
C THR A 15 -16.96 -6.30 9.02
N LEU A 16 -16.91 -7.61 9.30
CA LEU A 16 -15.73 -8.25 9.91
C LEU A 16 -14.50 -8.16 9.00
N LEU A 17 -14.67 -8.38 7.70
CA LEU A 17 -13.58 -8.28 6.73
C LEU A 17 -13.07 -6.84 6.57
N ASN A 18 -13.97 -5.86 6.60
CA ASN A 18 -13.61 -4.44 6.58
C ASN A 18 -12.85 -4.02 7.85
N GLN A 19 -13.20 -4.58 9.02
CA GLN A 19 -12.46 -4.36 10.26
C GLN A 19 -11.05 -4.94 10.19
N ALA A 20 -10.91 -6.18 9.71
CA ALA A 20 -9.60 -6.80 9.48
C ALA A 20 -8.76 -5.95 8.51
N GLN A 21 -9.36 -5.45 7.42
CA GLN A 21 -8.67 -4.59 6.46
C GLN A 21 -8.21 -3.26 7.08
N LYS A 22 -9.05 -2.64 7.93
CA LYS A 22 -8.71 -1.37 8.61
C LYS A 22 -7.62 -1.53 9.66
N THR A 23 -7.65 -2.62 10.41
CA THR A 23 -6.69 -2.90 11.48
C THR A 23 -5.38 -3.48 10.93
N GLY A 24 -5.42 -4.15 9.78
CA GLY A 24 -4.28 -4.87 9.23
C GLY A 24 -3.98 -6.18 9.95
N GLU A 25 -4.80 -6.57 10.94
CA GLU A 25 -4.66 -7.79 11.72
C GLU A 25 -5.46 -8.94 11.09
N PRO A 26 -4.97 -10.19 11.22
CA PRO A 26 -5.68 -11.36 10.71
C PRO A 26 -6.92 -11.68 11.55
N LEU A 27 -8.01 -12.03 10.88
CA LEU A 27 -9.22 -12.56 11.51
C LEU A 27 -9.13 -14.09 11.56
N THR A 28 -9.30 -14.68 12.75
CA THR A 28 -9.38 -16.14 12.91
C THR A 28 -10.83 -16.56 13.16
N ILE A 29 -11.36 -17.45 12.32
CA ILE A 29 -12.67 -18.07 12.47
C ILE A 29 -12.47 -19.42 13.15
N THR A 30 -13.06 -19.60 14.32
CA THR A 30 -13.00 -20.85 15.08
C THR A 30 -14.31 -21.63 14.97
N GLN A 31 -14.22 -22.95 14.85
CA GLN A 31 -15.35 -23.87 14.93
C GLN A 31 -15.07 -24.88 16.04
N ASN A 32 -15.97 -24.98 17.02
CA ASN A 32 -15.83 -25.86 18.19
C ASN A 32 -14.50 -25.67 18.96
N GLY A 33 -14.04 -24.41 19.07
CA GLY A 33 -12.77 -24.07 19.74
C GLY A 33 -11.52 -24.34 18.90
N ILE A 34 -11.66 -24.85 17.67
CA ILE A 34 -10.55 -25.14 16.76
C ILE A 34 -10.51 -24.08 15.65
N PRO A 35 -9.34 -23.52 15.30
CA PRO A 35 -9.20 -22.65 14.14
C PRO A 35 -9.66 -23.37 12.86
N PHE A 36 -10.67 -22.83 12.20
CA PHE A 36 -11.23 -23.35 10.95
C PHE A 36 -10.69 -22.59 9.74
N ALA A 37 -10.58 -21.26 9.85
CA ALA A 37 -10.05 -20.41 8.78
C ALA A 37 -9.33 -19.18 9.35
N ILE A 38 -8.34 -18.70 8.59
CA ILE A 38 -7.65 -17.43 8.87
C ILE A 38 -7.80 -16.55 7.63
N ILE A 39 -8.24 -15.32 7.84
CA ILE A 39 -8.40 -14.32 6.78
C ILE A 39 -7.45 -13.18 7.09
N SER A 40 -6.44 -13.02 6.23
CA SER A 40 -5.41 -11.99 6.39
C SER A 40 -5.58 -10.90 5.34
N PRO A 41 -5.58 -9.63 5.73
CA PRO A 41 -5.55 -8.53 4.78
C PRO A 41 -4.30 -8.64 3.89
N ILE A 42 -4.47 -8.45 2.59
CA ILE A 42 -3.33 -8.36 1.68
C ILE A 42 -2.62 -7.04 1.98
N LYS A 43 -1.43 -7.14 2.60
CA LYS A 43 -0.56 -5.99 2.80
C LYS A 43 0.02 -5.59 1.45
N LYS A 44 -0.36 -4.41 0.96
CA LYS A 44 0.38 -3.79 -0.14
C LYS A 44 1.76 -3.43 0.40
N LYS A 45 2.82 -3.80 -0.32
CA LYS A 45 4.16 -3.33 0.01
C LYS A 45 4.12 -1.81 0.11
N SER A 46 4.68 -1.27 1.19
CA SER A 46 4.79 0.19 1.27
C SER A 46 5.74 0.68 0.18
N LEU A 47 5.61 1.94 -0.22
CA LEU A 47 6.56 2.55 -1.15
C LEU A 47 7.99 2.41 -0.59
N LEU A 48 8.16 2.64 0.71
CA LEU A 48 9.43 2.47 1.41
C LEU A 48 9.97 1.03 1.30
N GLU A 49 9.14 0.03 1.56
CA GLU A 49 9.53 -1.38 1.46
C GLU A 49 9.92 -1.76 0.03
N THR A 50 9.22 -1.21 -0.97
CA THR A 50 9.57 -1.38 -2.38
C THR A 50 10.92 -0.73 -2.71
N LEU A 51 11.12 0.52 -2.31
CA LEU A 51 12.36 1.25 -2.55
C LEU A 51 13.56 0.63 -1.81
N SER A 52 13.34 0.04 -0.64
CA SER A 52 14.37 -0.65 0.14
C SER A 52 14.90 -1.92 -0.53
N THR A 53 14.20 -2.43 -1.55
CA THR A 53 14.65 -3.59 -2.34
C THR A 53 15.44 -3.22 -3.59
N LEU A 54 15.58 -1.92 -3.89
CA LEU A 54 16.34 -1.47 -5.05
C LEU A 54 17.83 -1.50 -4.73
N GLU A 55 18.62 -2.06 -5.65
CA GLU A 55 20.07 -1.97 -5.62
C GLU A 55 20.50 -0.49 -5.73
N PRO A 56 21.60 -0.08 -5.08
CA PRO A 56 22.16 1.25 -5.27
C PRO A 56 22.43 1.52 -6.74
N LEU A 57 21.94 2.65 -7.24
CA LEU A 57 22.28 3.12 -8.58
C LEU A 57 23.74 3.55 -8.57
N ASN A 58 24.54 2.95 -9.46
CA ASN A 58 25.95 3.25 -9.63
C ASN A 58 26.19 4.26 -10.78
N GLU A 59 25.11 4.92 -11.20
CA GLU A 59 25.10 5.98 -12.21
C GLU A 59 24.91 7.33 -11.51
N ASP A 60 25.66 8.33 -11.95
CA ASP A 60 25.38 9.70 -11.57
C ASP A 60 24.06 10.12 -12.21
N PHE A 61 23.21 10.81 -11.45
CA PHE A 61 22.03 11.43 -12.01
C PHE A 61 22.47 12.45 -13.06
N ALA A 62 21.83 12.41 -14.24
CA ALA A 62 22.05 13.42 -15.26
C ALA A 62 21.77 14.81 -14.68
N ASP A 63 22.59 15.78 -15.09
CA ASP A 63 22.34 17.17 -14.76
C ASP A 63 21.07 17.64 -15.48
N VAL A 64 19.97 17.70 -14.73
CA VAL A 64 18.66 18.13 -15.26
C VAL A 64 18.62 19.63 -15.53
N ASP A 65 19.61 20.37 -15.02
CA ASP A 65 19.75 21.81 -15.21
C ASP A 65 20.61 22.13 -16.45
N GLU A 66 21.19 21.11 -17.12
CA GLU A 66 22.00 21.30 -18.32
C GLU A 66 21.17 21.93 -19.45
N GLY A 67 21.52 23.17 -19.82
CA GLY A 67 20.85 23.92 -20.87
C GLY A 67 19.54 24.59 -20.45
N LEU A 68 19.16 24.53 -19.16
CA LEU A 68 18.07 25.35 -18.66
C LEU A 68 18.47 26.83 -18.64
N LEU A 69 17.49 27.68 -18.91
CA LEU A 69 17.66 29.11 -18.73
C LEU A 69 17.92 29.41 -17.24
N PRO A 70 18.74 30.42 -16.92
CA PRO A 70 18.90 30.86 -15.54
C PRO A 70 17.54 31.21 -14.95
N LEU A 71 17.36 30.94 -13.65
CA LEU A 71 16.16 31.34 -12.94
C LEU A 71 16.00 32.86 -13.04
N ASP A 72 14.77 33.31 -13.27
CA ASP A 72 14.44 34.74 -13.21
C ASP A 72 14.74 35.29 -11.82
N ASP A 73 15.19 36.54 -11.75
CA ASP A 73 15.35 37.25 -10.50
C ASP A 73 14.01 37.34 -9.76
N ILE A 74 14.00 37.02 -8.46
CA ILE A 74 12.79 37.16 -7.64
C ILE A 74 12.59 38.64 -7.33
N GLU A 75 11.69 39.30 -8.06
CA GLU A 75 11.22 40.64 -7.69
C GLU A 75 10.26 40.55 -6.50
N PHE A 76 10.74 40.96 -5.32
CA PHE A 76 9.85 41.17 -4.18
C PHE A 76 9.02 42.43 -4.40
N SER A 77 7.70 42.27 -4.58
CA SER A 77 6.75 43.38 -4.51
C SER A 77 6.90 44.06 -3.14
N LYS A 78 7.25 45.35 -3.16
CA LYS A 78 7.25 46.22 -1.98
C LYS A 78 5.83 46.57 -1.53
#